data_AF-A0A0G0XD16-F1
#
_entry.id   AF-A0A0G0XD16-F1
#
_cell.length_a   1.000
_cell.length_b   1.000
_cell.length_c   1.000
_cell.angle_alpha   90.00
_cell.angle_beta   90.00
_cell.angle_gamma   90.00
#
_symmetry.space_group_name_H-M   'P 1'
#
loop_
_entity.id
_entity.type
_entity.pdbx_description
1 polymer ?
#
loop_
_entity_poly.entity_id
_entity_poly.type
_entity_poly.pdbx_seq_one_letter_code
_entity_poly.pdbx_strand_id
1 'polypeptide(L)'
;MNYKTTTVTLLVILGVVFGSLGTYFFLNREQGGTSLTPTPSTKDQVQTPSPTEAATESSEDIIKELTPVLDPDNNPNFFATVEVREGNYAQGTASFGGGGYGWYAVKQNGKWEVILKTQNEPPCSTMEQYGFPESVYKTCH
;
A
#
# COMPACT_ATOMS: atom_id res chain seq x y z
N MET A 1 33.58 5.18 -38.08
CA MET A 1 32.51 4.44 -37.35
C MET A 1 31.39 5.40 -37.00
N ASN A 2 30.17 5.14 -37.49
CA ASN A 2 29.02 6.04 -37.37
C ASN A 2 28.26 5.82 -36.05
N TYR A 3 28.66 6.54 -34.99
CA TYR A 3 28.05 6.46 -33.66
C TYR A 3 26.52 6.73 -33.66
N LYS A 4 26.01 7.52 -34.62
CA LYS A 4 24.59 7.85 -34.72
C LYS A 4 23.72 6.65 -35.10
N THR A 5 24.22 5.74 -35.94
CA THR A 5 23.45 4.57 -36.37
C THR A 5 23.32 3.57 -35.21
N THR A 6 24.39 3.39 -34.43
CA THR A 6 24.42 2.47 -33.29
C THR A 6 23.46 2.88 -32.16
N THR A 7 23.34 4.18 -31.86
CA THR A 7 22.45 4.67 -30.79
C THR A 7 20.97 4.49 -31.14
N VAL A 8 20.58 4.67 -32.41
CA VAL A 8 19.19 4.52 -32.85
C VAL A 8 18.76 3.05 -32.82
N THR A 9 19.63 2.13 -33.21
CA THR A 9 19.32 0.68 -33.15
C THR A 9 19.14 0.20 -31.71
N LEU A 10 19.94 0.72 -30.77
CA LEU A 10 19.90 0.29 -29.36
C LEU A 10 18.64 0.78 -28.63
N LEU A 11 18.15 1.98 -28.95
CA LEU A 11 16.89 2.51 -28.39
C LEU A 11 15.65 1.77 -28.90
N VAL A 12 15.64 1.34 -30.16
CA VAL A 12 14.53 0.54 -30.72
C VAL A 12 14.45 -0.83 -30.05
N ILE A 13 15.59 -1.49 -29.79
CA ILE A 13 15.63 -2.80 -29.13
C ILE A 13 15.14 -2.70 -27.68
N LEU A 14 15.55 -1.68 -26.93
CA LEU A 14 15.07 -1.47 -25.55
C LEU A 14 13.55 -1.23 -25.50
N GLY A 15 12.99 -0.45 -26.42
CA GLY A 15 11.55 -0.21 -26.47
C GLY A 15 10.70 -1.48 -26.66
N VAL A 16 11.20 -2.44 -27.46
CA VAL A 16 10.49 -3.71 -27.72
C VAL A 16 10.55 -4.67 -26.52
N VAL A 17 11.65 -4.66 -25.76
CA VAL A 17 11.81 -5.50 -24.55
C VAL A 17 10.92 -5.00 -23.40
N PHE A 18 10.83 -3.68 -23.18
CA PHE A 18 9.94 -3.14 -22.14
C PHE A 18 8.45 -3.22 -22.51
N GLY A 19 8.11 -3.06 -23.80
CA GLY A 19 6.73 -3.22 -24.27
C GLY A 19 6.19 -4.65 -24.14
N SER A 20 7.06 -5.66 -24.20
CA SER A 20 6.68 -7.08 -24.08
C SER A 20 6.63 -7.59 -22.64
N LEU A 21 7.42 -7.05 -21.70
CA LEU A 21 7.25 -7.36 -20.27
C LEU A 21 5.96 -6.77 -19.68
N GLY A 22 5.54 -5.58 -20.15
CA GLY A 22 4.30 -4.94 -19.69
C GLY A 22 3.03 -5.71 -20.07
N THR A 23 3.01 -6.35 -21.24
CA THR A 23 1.87 -7.19 -21.66
C THR A 23 1.87 -8.56 -21.00
N TYR A 24 3.04 -9.12 -20.69
CA TYR A 24 3.14 -10.37 -19.92
C TYR A 24 2.55 -10.24 -18.51
N PHE A 25 2.76 -9.10 -17.84
CA PHE A 25 2.19 -8.86 -16.50
C PHE A 25 0.67 -8.63 -16.54
N PHE A 26 0.13 -8.13 -17.67
CA PHE A 26 -1.30 -7.91 -17.86
C PHE A 26 -2.08 -9.16 -18.25
N LEU A 27 -1.44 -10.16 -18.87
CA LEU A 27 -2.06 -11.43 -19.28
C LEU A 27 -2.03 -12.52 -18.19
N ASN A 28 -1.19 -12.39 -17.17
CA ASN A 28 -1.11 -13.34 -16.05
C ASN A 28 -2.12 -13.07 -14.91
N ARG A 29 -3.08 -12.15 -15.10
CA ARG A 29 -4.21 -12.02 -14.18
C ARG A 29 -5.23 -13.10 -14.48
N GLU A 30 -4.99 -14.30 -13.93
CA GLU A 30 -5.91 -15.42 -13.98
C GLU A 30 -7.30 -15.04 -13.47
N GLN A 31 -8.26 -15.52 -14.26
CA GLN A 31 -9.69 -15.41 -14.05
C GLN A 31 -10.13 -16.47 -13.04
N GLY A 32 -10.67 -16.03 -11.91
CA GLY A 32 -11.59 -16.85 -11.12
C GLY A 32 -13.02 -16.48 -11.50
N GLY A 33 -13.73 -17.38 -12.19
CA GLY A 33 -15.21 -17.39 -12.17
C GLY A 33 -15.88 -17.38 -13.53
N THR A 34 -16.06 -18.56 -14.11
CA THR A 34 -17.05 -18.82 -15.16
C THR A 34 -18.46 -18.61 -14.61
N SER A 35 -19.26 -17.71 -15.20
CA SER A 35 -20.72 -17.86 -15.20
C SER A 35 -21.28 -17.26 -16.49
N LEU A 36 -21.86 -18.12 -17.31
CA LEU A 36 -22.39 -17.83 -18.64
C LEU A 36 -23.81 -17.24 -18.51
N THR A 37 -24.05 -16.03 -19.01
CA THR A 37 -25.37 -15.60 -19.55
C THR A 37 -25.17 -14.37 -20.47
N PRO A 38 -25.78 -14.31 -21.67
CA PRO A 38 -25.52 -13.26 -22.68
C PRO A 38 -26.43 -12.00 -22.57
N THR A 39 -25.81 -10.82 -22.76
CA THR A 39 -26.20 -9.56 -23.49
C THR A 39 -27.69 -9.11 -23.50
N PRO A 40 -28.06 -7.83 -23.20
CA PRO A 40 -27.59 -6.66 -23.98
C PRO A 40 -27.29 -5.33 -23.24
N SER A 41 -26.43 -4.53 -23.90
CA SER A 41 -26.06 -3.14 -23.65
C SER A 41 -27.25 -2.20 -23.45
N THR A 42 -27.11 -1.19 -22.58
CA THR A 42 -27.24 0.25 -22.92
C THR A 42 -26.97 1.11 -21.68
N LYS A 43 -26.25 2.21 -21.91
CA LYS A 43 -26.05 3.37 -21.04
C LYS A 43 -27.18 3.57 -20.03
N ASP A 44 -26.86 3.61 -18.75
CA ASP A 44 -27.25 4.66 -17.80
C ASP A 44 -26.75 4.29 -16.39
N GLN A 45 -26.18 5.27 -15.70
CA GLN A 45 -25.79 5.15 -14.31
C GLN A 45 -27.04 4.95 -13.45
N VAL A 46 -27.02 3.95 -12.57
CA VAL A 46 -27.79 3.96 -11.33
C VAL A 46 -26.84 3.59 -10.19
N GLN A 47 -26.46 4.62 -9.43
CA GLN A 47 -25.82 4.49 -8.12
C GLN A 47 -26.63 3.54 -7.24
N THR A 48 -25.97 2.50 -6.74
CA THR A 48 -26.33 1.85 -5.48
C THR A 48 -25.25 2.28 -4.48
N PRO A 49 -25.60 2.77 -3.28
CA PRO A 49 -24.74 3.62 -2.47
C PRO A 49 -23.46 2.89 -2.12
N SER A 50 -22.38 3.33 -2.77
CA SER A 50 -21.07 3.39 -2.14
C SER A 50 -21.27 3.91 -0.72
N PRO A 51 -20.63 3.33 0.31
CA PRO A 51 -20.28 4.06 1.51
C PRO A 51 -19.24 5.13 1.12
N THR A 52 -19.70 6.09 0.33
CA THR A 52 -19.16 7.41 0.18
C THR A 52 -19.46 8.08 1.49
N GLU A 53 -18.55 7.94 2.47
CA GLU A 53 -18.23 8.88 3.56
C GLU A 53 -17.42 8.16 4.66
N ALA A 54 -16.18 7.75 4.36
CA ALA A 54 -15.21 7.37 5.38
C ALA A 54 -13.87 8.05 5.05
N ALA A 55 -13.75 9.29 5.51
CA ALA A 55 -12.53 10.09 5.68
C ALA A 55 -11.31 9.65 4.84
N THR A 56 -11.14 10.30 3.68
CA THR A 56 -9.85 10.45 3.00
C THR A 56 -8.91 11.31 3.86
N GLU A 57 -8.58 10.85 5.06
CA GLU A 57 -7.40 11.35 5.77
C GLU A 57 -6.18 11.03 4.94
N SER A 58 -5.33 12.01 4.70
CA SER A 58 -4.09 11.80 3.96
C SER A 58 -3.10 10.99 4.81
N SER A 59 -2.20 10.24 4.17
CA SER A 59 -1.17 9.49 4.90
C SER A 59 -0.30 10.42 5.76
N GLU A 60 -0.10 11.65 5.28
CA GLU A 60 0.61 12.73 5.96
C GLU A 60 -0.08 13.15 7.26
N ASP A 61 -1.41 13.23 7.28
CA ASP A 61 -2.18 13.56 8.48
C ASP A 61 -2.07 12.46 9.54
N ILE A 62 -2.12 11.18 9.11
CA ILE A 62 -1.95 10.02 9.99
C ILE A 62 -0.56 10.05 10.62
N ILE A 63 0.49 10.23 9.81
CA ILE A 63 1.86 10.31 10.32
C ILE A 63 1.99 11.47 11.28
N LYS A 64 1.46 12.66 10.95
CA LYS A 64 1.50 13.83 11.82
C LYS A 64 0.85 13.58 13.18
N GLU A 65 -0.26 12.84 13.22
CA GLU A 65 -0.93 12.46 14.47
C GLU A 65 -0.11 11.42 15.27
N LEU A 66 0.55 10.48 14.58
CA LEU A 66 1.33 9.41 15.19
C LEU A 66 2.77 9.83 15.56
N THR A 67 3.33 10.88 14.95
CA THR A 67 4.71 11.35 15.17
C THR A 67 5.07 11.54 16.65
N PRO A 68 4.24 12.17 17.51
CA PRO A 68 4.58 12.33 18.93
C PRO A 68 4.79 10.99 19.67
N VAL A 69 4.15 9.92 19.17
CA VAL A 69 4.29 8.56 19.74
C VAL A 69 5.45 7.83 19.10
N LEU A 70 5.66 7.99 17.79
CA LEU A 70 6.73 7.31 17.03
C LEU A 70 8.12 7.93 17.31
N ASP A 71 8.19 9.25 17.49
CA ASP A 71 9.43 9.99 17.72
C ASP A 71 9.28 10.96 18.91
N PRO A 72 9.23 10.43 20.15
CA PRO A 72 9.11 11.26 21.34
C PRO A 72 10.34 12.18 21.54
N ASP A 73 11.49 11.82 20.97
CA ASP A 73 12.74 12.56 21.10
C ASP A 73 12.88 13.70 20.06
N ASN A 74 11.92 13.84 19.13
CA ASN A 74 11.93 14.82 18.04
C ASN A 74 13.25 14.80 17.25
N ASN A 75 13.67 13.62 16.80
CA ASN A 75 14.88 13.43 16.04
C ASN A 75 14.78 14.13 14.68
N PRO A 76 15.73 15.02 14.31
CA PRO A 76 15.68 15.74 13.03
C PRO A 76 15.79 14.83 11.80
N ASN A 77 16.24 13.58 11.98
CA ASN A 77 16.34 12.57 10.94
C ASN A 77 15.20 11.55 10.99
N PHE A 78 14.15 11.82 11.77
CA PHE A 78 12.97 10.97 11.83
C PHE A 78 12.18 11.04 10.52
N PHE A 79 11.84 9.88 9.99
CA PHE A 79 11.00 9.72 8.81
C PHE A 79 10.06 8.56 9.01
N ALA A 80 8.76 8.76 8.77
CA ALA A 80 7.77 7.71 8.84
C ALA A 80 6.85 7.73 7.60
N THR A 81 6.47 6.54 7.16
CA THR A 81 5.63 6.33 5.98
C THR A 81 4.53 5.35 6.29
N VAL A 82 3.34 5.62 5.77
CA VAL A 82 2.23 4.65 5.75
C VAL A 82 2.38 3.81 4.49
N GLU A 83 2.48 2.48 4.67
CA GLU A 83 2.64 1.53 3.57
C GLU A 83 1.31 0.88 3.22
N VAL A 84 0.55 0.47 4.24
CA VAL A 84 -0.76 -0.16 4.08
C VAL A 84 -1.77 0.54 4.98
N ARG A 85 -2.96 0.78 4.44
CA ARG A 85 -4.10 1.27 5.20
C ARG A 85 -5.35 0.54 4.78
N GLU A 86 -6.10 0.07 5.76
CA GLU A 86 -7.41 -0.54 5.56
C GLU A 86 -8.38 -0.09 6.63
N GLY A 87 -9.35 0.76 6.25
CA GLY A 87 -10.31 1.34 7.18
C GLY A 87 -9.65 2.07 8.34
N ASN A 88 -9.82 1.51 9.55
CA ASN A 88 -9.27 2.02 10.81
C ASN A 88 -7.89 1.44 11.15
N TYR A 89 -7.23 0.72 10.25
CA TYR A 89 -5.91 0.13 10.49
C TYR A 89 -4.89 0.74 9.55
N ALA A 90 -3.70 0.99 10.07
CA ALA A 90 -2.57 1.48 9.32
C ALA A 90 -1.31 0.73 9.74
N GLN A 91 -0.45 0.45 8.76
CA GLN A 91 0.87 -0.09 8.95
C GLN A 91 1.86 0.74 8.15
N GLY A 92 3.06 0.85 8.68
CA GLY A 92 4.12 1.56 8.02
C GLY A 92 5.47 1.31 8.65
N THR A 93 6.42 2.14 8.24
CA THR A 93 7.80 2.12 8.72
C THR A 93 8.19 3.48 9.27
N ALA A 94 9.11 3.47 10.22
CA ALA A 94 9.72 4.63 10.84
C ALA A 94 11.24 4.44 10.85
N SER A 95 12.01 5.49 10.58
CA SER A 95 13.47 5.47 10.46
C SER A 95 14.08 6.72 11.10
N PHE A 96 15.30 6.60 11.60
CA PHE A 96 16.05 7.67 12.27
C PHE A 96 17.49 7.80 11.76
N GLY A 97 17.70 7.55 10.46
CA GLY A 97 18.98 7.78 9.77
C GLY A 97 20.07 6.72 9.98
N GLY A 98 19.87 5.76 10.89
CA GLY A 98 20.79 4.63 11.12
C GLY A 98 20.11 3.32 11.52
N GLY A 99 18.79 3.34 11.61
CA GLY A 99 17.94 2.21 12.00
C GLY A 99 16.48 2.59 11.81
N GLY A 100 15.60 1.61 11.93
CA GLY A 100 14.18 1.81 11.78
C GLY A 100 13.38 0.65 12.36
N TYR A 101 12.06 0.81 12.39
CA TYR A 101 11.12 -0.20 12.83
C TYR A 101 9.81 -0.07 12.06
N GLY A 102 9.09 -1.18 11.92
CA GLY A 102 7.71 -1.21 11.49
C GLY A 102 6.79 -0.80 12.63
N TRP A 103 5.73 -0.07 12.30
CA TRP A 103 4.70 0.31 13.25
C TRP A 103 3.33 -0.10 12.73
N TYR A 104 2.45 -0.42 13.68
CA TYR A 104 1.05 -0.77 13.44
C TYR A 104 0.18 0.13 14.30
N ALA A 105 -0.81 0.75 13.69
CA ALA A 105 -1.72 1.66 14.34
C ALA A 105 -3.18 1.31 14.04
N VAL A 106 -4.04 1.58 15.00
CA VAL A 106 -5.49 1.44 14.88
C VAL A 106 -6.15 2.75 15.28
N LYS A 107 -7.22 3.11 14.58
CA LYS A 107 -8.04 4.28 14.90
C LYS A 107 -9.14 3.87 15.88
N GLN A 108 -8.99 4.28 17.14
CA GLN A 108 -9.98 4.06 18.19
C GLN A 108 -10.53 5.40 18.67
N ASN A 109 -11.85 5.50 18.83
CA ASN A 109 -12.53 6.73 19.25
C ASN A 109 -12.17 7.97 18.40
N GLY A 110 -11.90 7.75 17.10
CA GLY A 110 -11.52 8.80 16.16
C GLY A 110 -10.07 9.28 16.26
N LYS A 111 -9.22 8.64 17.06
CA LYS A 111 -7.79 8.94 17.18
C LYS A 111 -6.93 7.74 16.79
N TRP A 112 -5.81 8.00 16.13
CA TRP A 112 -4.84 6.98 15.77
C TRP A 112 -3.95 6.65 16.97
N GLU A 113 -3.84 5.35 17.26
CA GLU A 113 -3.02 4.83 18.36
C GLU A 113 -2.06 3.78 17.83
N VAL A 114 -0.77 3.91 18.17
CA VAL A 114 0.25 2.89 17.84
C VAL A 114 0.10 1.72 18.80
N ILE A 115 -0.22 0.56 18.27
CA ILE A 115 -0.40 -0.67 19.05
C ILE A 115 0.90 -1.46 19.15
N LEU A 116 1.70 -1.43 18.09
CA LEU A 116 2.90 -2.22 18.01
C LEU A 116 4.00 -1.47 17.27
N LYS A 117 5.21 -1.56 17.81
CA LYS A 117 6.46 -1.18 17.15
C LYS A 117 7.35 -2.42 17.13
N THR A 118 7.79 -2.85 15.96
CA THR A 118 8.57 -4.09 15.83
C THR A 118 9.54 -3.96 14.66
N GLN A 119 10.70 -4.61 14.78
CA GLN A 119 11.64 -4.77 13.66
C GLN A 119 11.42 -6.10 12.92
N ASN A 120 10.62 -7.00 13.49
CA ASN A 120 10.29 -8.32 12.97
C ASN A 120 8.79 -8.42 12.68
N GLU A 121 8.34 -9.60 12.28
CA GLU A 121 6.91 -9.90 12.10
C GLU A 121 6.11 -9.62 13.38
N PRO A 122 4.85 -9.13 13.26
CA PRO A 122 4.02 -8.90 14.43
C PRO A 122 3.60 -10.24 15.07
N PRO A 123 3.43 -10.30 16.40
CA PRO A 123 2.87 -11.48 17.05
C PRO A 123 1.39 -11.63 16.70
N CYS A 124 0.95 -12.85 16.35
CA CYS A 124 -0.44 -13.11 15.96
C CYS A 124 -1.42 -12.72 17.07
N SER A 125 -1.05 -12.94 18.34
CA SER A 125 -1.87 -12.57 19.50
C SER A 125 -2.24 -11.09 19.55
N THR A 126 -1.30 -10.18 19.21
CA THR A 126 -1.60 -8.74 19.15
C THR A 126 -2.47 -8.40 17.94
N MET A 127 -2.21 -9.01 16.79
CA MET A 127 -3.02 -8.75 15.59
C MET A 127 -4.47 -9.20 15.80
N GLU A 128 -4.68 -10.39 16.39
CA GLU A 128 -6.00 -10.92 16.74
C GLU A 128 -6.70 -10.09 17.82
N GLN A 129 -5.98 -9.70 18.88
CA GLN A 129 -6.54 -8.90 19.98
C GLN A 129 -7.12 -7.57 19.49
N TYR A 130 -6.46 -6.94 18.51
CA TYR A 130 -6.90 -5.66 17.95
C TYR A 130 -7.68 -5.82 16.64
N GLY A 131 -7.91 -7.04 16.17
CA GLY A 131 -8.71 -7.33 14.97
C GLY A 131 -8.10 -6.82 13.67
N PHE A 132 -6.76 -6.80 13.58
CA PHE A 132 -6.08 -6.41 12.35
C PHE A 132 -6.45 -7.37 11.21
N PRO A 133 -6.77 -6.88 10.00
CA PRO A 133 -6.99 -7.74 8.86
C PRO A 133 -5.66 -8.25 8.31
N GLU A 134 -5.63 -9.50 7.81
CA GLU A 134 -4.43 -10.15 7.27
C GLU A 134 -3.79 -9.37 6.10
N SER A 135 -4.60 -8.60 5.37
CA SER A 135 -4.16 -7.67 4.33
C SER A 135 -3.18 -6.59 4.81
N VAL A 136 -3.20 -6.24 6.11
CA VAL A 136 -2.35 -5.19 6.70
C VAL A 136 -1.02 -5.74 7.19
N TYR A 137 -0.97 -6.97 7.74
CA TYR A 137 0.26 -7.50 8.34
C TYR A 137 0.93 -8.64 7.57
N LYS A 138 0.30 -9.20 6.53
CA LYS A 138 0.76 -10.29 5.65
C LYS A 138 1.09 -11.61 6.37
N THR A 139 1.97 -11.59 7.36
CA THR A 139 2.41 -12.73 8.16
C THR A 139 2.52 -12.32 9.63
N CYS A 140 2.31 -13.28 10.53
CA CYS A 140 2.50 -13.11 11.97
C CYS A 140 3.18 -14.35 12.55
N HIS A 141 3.77 -14.21 13.74
CA HIS A 141 4.47 -15.28 14.45
C HIS A 141 3.85 -15.61 15.81
#